data_AF-A0A971Y6J6-F1
#
_entry.id   AF-A0A971Y6J6-F1
#
_cell.length_a   1.000
_cell.length_b   1.000
_cell.length_c   1.000
_cell.angle_alpha   90.00
_cell.angle_beta   90.00
_cell.angle_gamma   90.00
#
_symmetry.space_group_name_H-M   'P 1'
#
loop_
_entity.id
_entity.type
_entity.pdbx_description
1 polymer ?
#
loop_
_entity_poly.entity_id
_entity_poly.type
_entity_poly.pdbx_seq_one_letter_code
_entity_poly.pdbx_strand_id
1 'polypeptide(L)' 'TKTSLIKINKVTECDTFLKGKKQRYHCKDCGRSFNAPTPLVDLGCFISKPVKLAILLKERNTISQKDIAKD' A
#
# COMPACT_ATOMS: atom_id res chain seq x y z
N THR A 1 3.30 9.61 18.99
CA THR A 1 2.82 8.82 17.82
C THR A 1 3.77 8.97 16.65
N LYS A 2 4.28 7.86 16.11
CA LYS A 2 5.25 7.84 14.99
C LYS A 2 4.55 8.09 13.65
N THR A 3 5.12 8.96 12.82
CA THR A 3 4.68 9.17 11.44
C THR A 3 5.07 7.98 10.57
N SER A 4 4.19 7.61 9.64
CA SER A 4 4.42 6.56 8.66
C SER A 4 4.45 7.18 7.27
N LEU A 5 5.41 6.75 6.45
CA LEU A 5 5.44 7.06 5.02
C LEU A 5 4.71 5.95 4.29
N ILE A 6 3.66 6.30 3.57
CA ILE A 6 2.85 5.37 2.79
C ILE A 6 3.14 5.63 1.32
N LYS A 7 3.61 4.63 0.58
CA LYS A 7 3.78 4.73 -0.88
C LYS A 7 2.42 4.80 -1.56
N ILE A 8 2.20 5.85 -2.33
CA ILE A 8 1.01 6.04 -3.17
C ILE A 8 1.39 5.94 -4.65
N ASN A 9 0.39 5.97 -5.53
CA ASN A 9 0.64 5.93 -6.97
C ASN A 9 1.52 7.11 -7.37
N LYS A 10 2.33 6.88 -8.42
CA LYS A 10 3.15 7.95 -8.98
C LYS A 10 2.26 9.09 -9.44
N VAL A 11 2.69 10.30 -9.16
CA VAL A 11 2.10 11.53 -9.68
C VAL A 11 3.16 12.13 -10.60
N THR A 12 2.79 12.45 -11.84
CA THR A 12 3.72 13.00 -12.86
C THR A 12 5.03 12.21 -12.98
N GLU A 13 4.94 10.87 -13.04
CA GLU A 13 6.08 9.92 -13.07
C GLU A 13 7.02 9.92 -11.85
N CYS A 14 6.75 10.75 -10.85
CA CYS A 14 7.52 10.84 -9.63
C CYS A 14 7.01 9.87 -8.57
N ASP A 15 7.94 9.18 -7.90
CA ASP A 15 7.60 8.39 -6.72
C ASP A 15 7.02 9.29 -5.63
N THR A 16 5.80 8.96 -5.20
CA THR A 16 5.02 9.83 -4.32
C THR A 16 4.72 9.09 -3.01
N PHE A 17 4.82 9.82 -1.90
CA PHE A 17 4.62 9.30 -0.55
C PHE A 17 3.65 10.18 0.24
N LEU A 18 2.71 9.54 0.93
CA LEU A 18 1.84 10.18 1.91
C LEU A 18 2.46 10.04 3.30
N LYS A 19 2.85 11.16 3.91
CA LYS A 19 3.34 11.20 5.30
C LYS A 19 2.16 11.39 6.25
N GLY A 20 1.73 10.32 6.91
CA GLY A 20 0.56 10.33 7.79
C GLY A 20 0.84 9.74 9.17
N LYS A 21 0.13 10.23 10.19
CA LYS A 21 0.08 9.56 11.50
C LYS A 21 -1.01 8.50 11.45
N LYS A 22 -0.62 7.23 11.53
CA LYS A 22 -1.58 6.14 11.73
C LYS A 22 -2.10 6.21 13.16
N GLN A 23 -3.41 6.04 13.34
CA GLN A 23 -4.00 5.93 14.67
C GLN A 23 -3.51 4.62 15.31
N ARG A 24 -2.92 4.72 16.50
CA ARG A 24 -2.40 3.57 17.25
C ARG A 24 -3.06 3.53 18.62
N TYR A 25 -3.54 2.37 19.00
CA TYR A 25 -4.10 2.10 20.31
C TYR A 25 -3.14 1.21 21.10
N HIS A 26 -3.05 1.48 22.40
CA HIS A 26 -2.28 0.69 23.33
C HIS A 26 -3.24 0.11 24.37
N CYS A 27 -3.28 -1.22 24.44
CA CYS A 27 -4.03 -1.97 25.42
C CYS A 27 -3.26 -1.94 26.74
N LYS A 28 -3.84 -1.33 27.79
CA LYS A 28 -3.18 -1.27 29.11
C LYS A 28 -3.15 -2.63 29.81
N ASP A 29 -4.19 -3.44 29.61
CA ASP A 29 -4.33 -4.74 30.30
C ASP A 29 -3.37 -5.80 29.74
N CYS A 30 -3.13 -5.75 28.43
CA CYS A 30 -2.35 -6.75 27.71
C CYS A 30 -1.00 -6.23 27.19
N GLY A 31 -0.71 -4.94 27.34
CA GLY A 31 0.51 -4.27 26.87
C GLY A 31 0.68 -4.22 25.34
N ARG A 32 -0.27 -4.76 24.56
CA ARG A 32 -0.17 -4.84 23.10
C ARG A 32 -0.57 -3.53 22.45
N SER A 33 0.10 -3.21 21.35
CA SER A 33 -0.22 -2.05 20.53
C SER A 33 -0.77 -2.49 19.18
N PHE A 34 -1.85 -1.86 18.73
CA PHE A 34 -2.46 -2.13 17.43
C PHE A 34 -2.75 -0.84 16.68
N ASN A 35 -2.73 -0.91 15.36
CA ASN A 35 -3.06 0.23 14.50
C ASN A 35 -4.55 0.14 14.13
N ALA A 36 -5.23 1.28 14.06
CA ALA A 36 -6.58 1.32 13.51
C ALA A 36 -6.55 0.87 12.04
N PRO A 37 -7.52 0.07 11.59
CA PRO A 37 -7.66 -0.25 10.18
C PRO A 37 -7.93 1.03 9.39
N THR A 38 -7.35 1.11 8.19
CA THR A 38 -7.59 2.23 7.27
C THR A 38 -7.97 1.68 5.90
N PRO A 39 -8.80 2.37 5.12
CA PRO A 39 -9.12 1.92 3.76
C PRO A 39 -7.88 1.95 2.85
N LEU A 40 -6.92 2.84 3.13
CA LEU A 40 -5.75 3.09 2.28
C LEU A 40 -4.69 1.97 2.30
N VAL A 41 -4.41 1.39 3.47
CA VAL A 41 -3.35 0.37 3.65
C VAL A 41 -3.85 -0.78 4.51
N ASP A 42 -3.36 -1.98 4.23
CA ASP A 42 -3.57 -3.14 5.09
C ASP A 42 -2.81 -2.99 6.42
N LEU A 43 -3.21 -3.77 7.42
CA LEU A 43 -2.57 -3.76 8.72
C LEU A 43 -1.07 -4.10 8.57
N GLY A 44 -0.20 -3.28 9.17
CA GLY A 44 1.25 -3.44 9.08
C GLY A 44 1.89 -3.01 7.75
N CYS A 45 1.10 -2.67 6.72
CA CYS A 45 1.63 -2.31 5.40
C CYS A 45 1.98 -0.82 5.26
N PHE A 46 2.96 -0.52 4.40
CA PHE A 46 3.36 0.84 4.02
C PHE A 46 3.11 1.13 2.54
N ILE A 47 2.52 0.18 1.81
CA ILE A 47 2.14 0.32 0.39
C ILE A 47 0.62 0.40 0.34
N SER A 48 0.11 1.45 -0.31
CA SER A 48 -1.34 1.65 -0.46
C SER A 48 -1.97 0.59 -1.36
N LYS A 49 -3.23 0.26 -1.10
CA LYS A 49 -4.00 -0.69 -1.94
C LYS A 49 -4.04 -0.29 -3.42
N PRO A 50 -4.21 1.00 -3.79
CA PRO A 50 -4.12 1.43 -5.19
C PRO A 50 -2.79 1.08 -5.87
N VAL A 51 -1.66 1.17 -5.16
CA VAL A 51 -0.35 0.79 -5.71
C VAL A 51 -0.29 -0.71 -5.94
N LYS A 52 -0.76 -1.52 -4.99
CA LYS A 52 -0.83 -2.98 -5.17
C LYS A 52 -1.68 -3.36 -6.38
N LEU A 53 -2.83 -2.71 -6.54
CA LEU A 53 -3.70 -2.92 -7.70
C LEU A 53 -3.03 -2.51 -9.01
N ALA A 54 -2.35 -1.36 -9.05
CA ALA A 54 -1.64 -0.90 -10.23
C ALA A 54 -0.52 -1.86 -10.66
N ILE A 55 0.22 -2.44 -9.69
CA ILE A 55 1.23 -3.48 -9.97
C ILE A 55 0.57 -4.71 -10.59
N LEU A 56 -0.50 -5.20 -9.97
CA LEU A 56 -1.23 -6.38 -10.45
C LEU A 56 -1.81 -6.20 -11.86
N LEU A 57 -2.33 -5.01 -12.17
CA LEU A 57 -2.81 -4.67 -13.52
C LEU A 57 -1.67 -4.63 -14.54
N LYS A 58 -0.51 -4.07 -14.17
CA LYS A 58 0.67 -4.08 -15.05
C LYS A 58 1.13 -5.51 -15.32
N GLU A 59 1.23 -6.35 -14.29
CA GLU A 59 1.60 -7.76 -14.44
C GLU A 59 0.65 -8.48 -15.39
N ARG A 60 -0.67 -8.33 -15.21
CA ARG A 60 -1.67 -8.92 -16.12
C ARG A 60 -1.48 -8.48 -17.57
N ASN A 61 -1.26 -7.18 -17.81
CA ASN A 61 -1.04 -6.68 -19.17
C ASN A 61 0.25 -7.24 -19.79
N THR A 62 1.33 -7.33 -18.99
CA THR A 62 2.58 -7.92 -19.48
C THR A 62 2.47 -9.41 -19.79
N ILE A 63 1.66 -10.15 -19.04
CA ILE A 63 1.37 -11.57 -19.31
C ILE A 63 0.59 -11.67 -20.62
N SER A 64 -0.51 -10.93 -20.77
CA SER A 64 -1.32 -10.94 -22.00
C SER A 64 -0.53 -10.58 -23.26
N GLN A 65 0.38 -9.60 -23.20
CA GLN A 65 1.22 -9.24 -24.34
C GLN A 65 2.16 -10.37 -24.75
N LYS A 66 2.72 -11.10 -23.77
CA LYS A 66 3.57 -12.27 -24.03
C LYS A 66 2.78 -13.44 -24.61
N ASP A 67 1.53 -13.58 -24.21
CA ASP A 67 0.66 -14.65 -24.69
C ASP A 67 0.24 -14.39 -26.15
N ILE A 68 -0.18 -13.16 -26.48
CA ILE A 68 -0.48 -12.75 -27.87
C ILE A 68 0.74 -12.91 -28.78
N ALA A 69 1.95 -12.64 -28.29
CA ALA A 69 3.17 -12.76 -29.09
C ALA A 69 3.60 -14.21 -29.38
N LYS A 70 2.98 -15.21 -28.73
CA LYS A 70 3.26 -16.63 -28.96
C LYS A 70 2.28 -17.29 -29.92
N ASP A 71 1.12 -16.67 -30.15
CA ASP A 71 0.15 -17.04 -31.18
C ASP A 71 0.60 -16.52 -32.54
#